data_AF-A0A7S1MD71-F1
#
_entry.id   AF-A0A7S1MD71-F1
#
_cell.length_a   1.000
_cell.length_b   1.000
_cell.length_c   1.000
_cell.angle_alpha   90.00
_cell.angle_beta   90.00
_cell.angle_gamma   90.00
#
_symmetry.space_group_name_H-M   'P 1'
#
loop_
_entity.id
_entity.type
_entity.pdbx_description
1 polymer ?
#
loop_
_entity_poly.entity_id
_entity_poly.type
_entity_poly.pdbx_seq_one_letter_code
_entity_poly.pdbx_strand_id
1 'polypeptide(L)'
;GVWQSILVDDLFPTSQLFAGYMDGVPEVRGTHVYYSRGGCPCYLQSERRQLWVPLLEKAAAKMFGCYAGLIGGTFGEALSLFTGCPVEQLRISWSDQVRVKRALQRQARMEAREQLRQSGKDPDIVELDDGEEDVEDEELQWSKLVSASEHGYLMGMGCASEDCGRSQQEIVSVGLQAPHAFAILDVREVRTGGSTARLVKIRNPLGERSERT
;
A
#
# COMPACT_ATOMS: atom_id res chain seq x y z
N GLY A 1 12.37 -9.71 18.11
CA GLY A 1 11.86 -8.35 18.36
C GLY A 1 12.60 -7.71 19.51
N VAL A 2 13.87 -7.36 19.32
CA VAL A 2 14.64 -6.56 20.29
C VAL A 2 14.91 -5.21 19.62
N TRP A 3 14.68 -4.12 20.33
CA TRP A 3 14.97 -2.78 19.85
C TRP A 3 16.48 -2.56 19.77
N GLN A 4 16.96 -2.09 18.63
CA GLN A 4 18.38 -1.80 18.41
C GLN A 4 18.57 -0.30 18.18
N SER A 5 19.60 0.28 18.81
CA SER A 5 20.01 1.66 18.60
C SER A 5 21.06 1.71 17.50
N ILE A 6 20.83 2.51 16.46
CA ILE A 6 21.72 2.62 15.29
C ILE A 6 22.22 4.05 15.20
N LEU A 7 23.53 4.21 15.30
CA LEU A 7 24.19 5.49 15.10
C LEU A 7 24.48 5.69 13.61
N VAL A 8 24.04 6.83 13.07
CA VAL A 8 24.31 7.28 11.70
C VAL A 8 24.78 8.72 11.75
N ASP A 9 25.74 9.06 10.88
CA ASP A 9 26.18 10.43 10.64
C ASP A 9 25.21 11.15 9.68
N ASP A 10 25.39 12.47 9.51
CA ASP A 10 24.57 13.34 8.66
C ASP A 10 25.10 13.51 7.22
N LEU A 11 26.03 12.65 6.76
CA LEU A 11 26.49 12.63 5.38
C LEU A 11 25.53 11.82 4.51
N PHE A 12 24.77 12.50 3.66
CA PHE A 12 23.83 11.85 2.74
C PHE A 12 24.42 11.74 1.33
N PRO A 13 24.06 10.69 0.57
CA PRO A 13 24.30 10.64 -0.86
C PRO A 13 23.54 11.78 -1.56
N THR A 14 24.27 12.63 -2.28
CA THR A 14 23.72 13.76 -3.04
C THR A 14 24.04 13.66 -4.52
N SER A 15 23.27 14.38 -5.35
CA SER A 15 23.44 14.42 -6.79
C SER A 15 24.78 15.01 -7.27
N GLN A 16 25.57 15.64 -6.38
CA GLN A 16 26.88 16.21 -6.72
C GLN A 16 28.00 15.43 -6.03
N LEU A 17 28.79 14.72 -6.84
CA LEU A 17 29.94 13.93 -6.40
C LEU A 17 31.24 14.66 -6.69
N PHE A 18 32.14 14.65 -5.71
CA PHE A 18 33.47 15.25 -5.82
C PHE A 18 34.52 14.17 -5.62
N ALA A 19 35.50 14.17 -6.51
CA ALA A 19 36.71 13.39 -6.37
C ALA A 19 37.63 14.03 -5.32
N GLY A 20 38.20 13.22 -4.43
CA GLY A 20 39.23 13.62 -3.50
C GLY A 20 40.18 12.48 -3.16
N TYR A 21 41.20 12.81 -2.39
CA TYR A 21 42.20 11.88 -1.90
C TYR A 21 42.19 11.90 -0.37
N MET A 22 42.24 10.73 0.26
CA MET A 22 42.36 10.59 1.72
C MET A 22 43.82 10.83 2.13
N ASP A 23 44.24 12.09 2.21
CA ASP A 23 45.58 12.44 2.68
C ASP A 23 45.61 12.47 4.23
N GLY A 24 45.56 11.28 4.86
CA GLY A 24 45.56 11.19 6.31
C GLY A 24 45.89 9.82 6.91
N VAL A 25 45.91 8.76 6.10
CA VAL A 25 46.28 7.40 6.56
C VAL A 25 47.55 6.98 5.82
N PRO A 26 48.68 6.76 6.52
CA PRO A 26 49.96 6.41 5.89
C PRO A 26 49.90 5.17 4.99
N GLU A 27 48.98 4.24 5.26
CA GLU A 27 48.80 2.99 4.50
C GLU A 27 47.96 3.14 3.23
N VAL A 28 47.32 4.30 2.99
CA VAL A 28 46.32 4.48 1.91
C VAL A 28 46.62 5.76 1.11
N ARG A 29 47.88 5.99 0.75
CA ARG A 29 48.23 7.05 -0.21
C ARG A 29 47.67 6.69 -1.59
N GLY A 30 46.73 7.50 -2.08
CA GLY A 30 46.26 7.45 -3.46
C GLY A 30 44.93 6.74 -3.69
N THR A 31 44.20 6.31 -2.65
CA THR A 31 42.83 5.82 -2.87
C THR A 31 41.92 6.98 -3.22
N HIS A 32 41.41 6.93 -4.46
CA HIS A 32 40.45 7.88 -4.98
C HIS A 32 39.11 7.71 -4.25
N VAL A 33 38.68 8.74 -3.52
CA VAL A 33 37.41 8.72 -2.80
C VAL A 33 36.45 9.69 -3.48
N TYR A 34 35.19 9.27 -3.59
CA TYR A 34 34.11 10.15 -3.99
C TYR A 34 33.30 10.54 -2.76
N TYR A 35 33.04 11.83 -2.58
CA TYR A 35 32.19 12.32 -1.51
C TYR A 35 31.15 13.30 -2.05
N SER A 36 30.02 13.36 -1.35
CA SER A 36 28.91 14.25 -1.66
C SER A 36 29.14 15.63 -1.05
N ARG A 37 29.03 16.71 -1.83
CA ARG A 37 29.16 18.09 -1.31
C ARG A 37 28.20 19.04 -2.05
N GLY A 38 27.02 19.26 -1.50
CA GLY A 38 25.99 20.11 -2.13
C GLY A 38 25.03 19.29 -3.00
N GLY A 39 24.20 19.95 -3.80
CA GLY A 39 23.15 19.29 -4.58
C GLY A 39 21.92 18.89 -3.76
N CYS A 40 21.14 17.95 -4.29
CA CYS A 40 19.92 17.42 -3.66
C CYS A 40 20.16 15.97 -3.21
N PRO A 41 19.52 15.50 -2.11
CA PRO A 41 19.60 14.09 -1.69
C PRO A 41 19.14 13.15 -2.82
N CYS A 42 19.84 12.03 -3.02
CA CYS A 42 19.47 11.07 -4.07
C CYS A 42 18.28 10.18 -3.71
N TYR A 43 18.01 9.99 -2.41
CA TYR A 43 16.99 9.10 -1.89
C TYR A 43 15.81 9.88 -1.29
N LEU A 44 15.15 9.37 -0.24
CA LEU A 44 13.97 10.01 0.33
C LEU A 44 14.27 11.46 0.74
N GLN A 45 13.40 12.36 0.28
CA GLN A 45 13.41 13.76 0.64
C GLN A 45 12.14 14.10 1.40
N SER A 46 12.28 14.92 2.43
CA SER A 46 11.12 15.51 3.11
C SER A 46 10.86 16.92 2.61
N GLU A 47 9.59 17.31 2.62
CA GLU A 47 9.22 18.71 2.47
C GLU A 47 9.88 19.57 3.56
N ARG A 48 10.10 20.85 3.23
CA ARG A 48 10.63 21.87 4.17
C ARG A 48 12.02 21.55 4.74
N ARG A 49 12.86 20.82 3.99
CA ARG A 49 14.26 20.52 4.38
C ARG A 49 14.36 19.80 5.73
N GLN A 50 13.38 18.97 6.06
CA GLN A 50 13.44 18.11 7.25
C GLN A 50 14.39 16.92 6.99
N LEU A 51 15.26 16.61 7.95
CA LEU A 51 16.27 15.55 7.81
C LEU A 51 15.87 14.22 8.44
N TRP A 52 14.74 14.17 9.15
CA TRP A 52 14.36 12.95 9.89
C TRP A 52 14.04 11.77 8.97
N VAL A 53 13.43 11.98 7.79
CA VAL A 53 13.18 10.89 6.83
C VAL A 53 14.49 10.38 6.20
N PRO A 54 15.37 11.23 5.65
CA PRO A 54 16.69 10.77 5.18
C PRO A 54 17.51 10.04 6.25
N LEU A 55 17.50 10.52 7.50
CA LEU A 55 18.18 9.87 8.62
C LEU A 55 17.61 8.47 8.91
N LEU A 56 16.28 8.35 8.91
CA LEU A 56 15.59 7.09 9.13
C LEU A 56 15.91 6.08 8.01
N GLU A 57 15.85 6.52 6.76
CA GLU A 57 16.22 5.70 5.60
C GLU A 57 17.68 5.26 5.66
N LYS A 58 18.59 6.17 6.01
CA LYS A 58 20.01 5.85 6.17
C LYS A 58 20.26 4.82 7.28
N ALA A 59 19.55 4.94 8.39
CA ALA A 59 19.62 3.96 9.49
C ALA A 59 19.10 2.59 9.05
N ALA A 60 18.00 2.55 8.29
CA ALA A 60 17.49 1.33 7.69
C ALA A 60 18.51 0.74 6.70
N ALA A 61 19.03 1.53 5.77
CA ALA A 61 20.07 1.11 4.81
C ALA A 61 21.30 0.52 5.52
N LYS A 62 21.71 1.10 6.66
CA LYS A 62 22.81 0.57 7.48
C LYS A 62 22.49 -0.81 8.07
N MET A 63 21.24 -1.08 8.48
CA MET A 63 20.83 -2.42 8.94
C MET A 63 20.85 -3.44 7.81
N PHE A 64 20.40 -3.06 6.62
CA PHE A 64 20.34 -3.93 5.44
C PHE A 64 21.64 -3.93 4.62
N GLY A 65 22.71 -3.29 5.13
CA GLY A 65 24.04 -3.24 4.52
C GLY A 65 24.27 -2.05 3.59
N CYS A 66 23.30 -1.69 2.74
CA CYS A 66 23.38 -0.52 1.86
C CYS A 66 21.99 -0.03 1.41
N TYR A 67 21.92 1.14 0.76
CA TYR A 67 20.66 1.67 0.20
C TYR A 67 20.04 0.74 -0.85
N ALA A 68 20.87 0.04 -1.64
CA ALA A 68 20.36 -0.92 -2.63
C ALA A 68 19.67 -2.12 -1.96
N GLY A 69 20.03 -2.46 -0.71
CA GLY A 69 19.37 -3.50 0.07
C GLY A 69 17.96 -3.14 0.53
N LEU A 70 17.53 -1.89 0.39
CA LEU A 70 16.15 -1.46 0.66
C LEU A 70 15.20 -1.69 -0.52
N ILE A 71 15.74 -1.96 -1.71
CA ILE A 71 14.93 -2.15 -2.93
C ILE A 71 14.19 -3.48 -2.83
N GLY A 72 12.87 -3.45 -3.04
CA GLY A 72 12.02 -4.65 -3.05
C GLY A 72 11.45 -5.07 -1.69
N GLY A 73 11.62 -4.26 -0.65
CA GLY A 73 10.99 -4.51 0.65
C GLY A 73 9.47 -4.42 0.62
N THR A 74 8.81 -5.17 1.50
CA THR A 74 7.35 -5.18 1.67
C THR A 74 6.89 -4.24 2.78
N PHE A 75 5.62 -3.83 2.76
CA PHE A 75 5.00 -3.11 3.88
C PHE A 75 5.08 -3.89 5.20
N GLY A 76 4.95 -5.22 5.13
CA GLY A 76 5.01 -6.08 6.30
C GLY A 76 6.36 -6.01 7.00
N GLU A 77 7.45 -6.04 6.23
CA GLU A 77 8.81 -5.89 6.76
C GLU A 77 9.03 -4.51 7.36
N ALA A 78 8.61 -3.45 6.65
CA ALA A 78 8.78 -2.08 7.11
C ALA A 78 7.99 -1.79 8.41
N LEU A 79 6.72 -2.22 8.49
CA LEU A 79 5.90 -2.04 9.68
C LEU A 79 6.44 -2.85 10.86
N SER A 80 6.85 -4.10 10.61
CA SER A 80 7.47 -4.94 11.65
C SER A 80 8.79 -4.33 12.14
N LEU A 81 9.57 -3.71 11.25
CA LEU A 81 10.83 -3.04 11.59
C LEU A 81 10.61 -1.83 12.50
N PHE A 82 9.61 -1.01 12.22
CA PHE A 82 9.37 0.25 12.94
C PHE A 82 8.47 0.11 14.17
N THR A 83 7.70 -0.97 14.29
CA THR A 83 6.78 -1.18 15.42
C THR A 83 7.14 -2.38 16.29
N GLY A 84 7.84 -3.38 15.73
CA GLY A 84 8.03 -4.67 16.36
C GLY A 84 6.75 -5.52 16.46
N CYS A 85 5.62 -5.05 15.92
CA CYS A 85 4.33 -5.73 15.95
C CYS A 85 4.15 -6.68 14.75
N PRO A 86 3.36 -7.75 14.91
CA PRO A 86 2.98 -8.60 13.79
C PRO A 86 2.12 -7.81 12.79
N VAL A 87 2.25 -8.16 11.51
CA VAL A 87 1.48 -7.55 10.42
C VAL A 87 0.53 -8.57 9.82
N GLU A 88 -0.74 -8.21 9.73
CA GLU A 88 -1.74 -8.97 8.97
C GLU A 88 -1.84 -8.40 7.55
N GLN A 89 -1.79 -9.28 6.55
CA GLN A 89 -1.95 -8.91 5.15
C GLN A 89 -3.33 -9.36 4.66
N LEU A 90 -4.17 -8.39 4.30
CA LEU A 90 -5.46 -8.65 3.68
C LEU A 90 -5.31 -8.64 2.16
N ARG A 91 -5.57 -9.78 1.50
CA ARG A 91 -5.68 -9.82 0.05
C ARG A 91 -7.05 -9.30 -0.34
N ILE A 92 -7.07 -8.07 -0.82
CA ILE A 92 -8.29 -7.40 -1.24
C ILE A 92 -8.61 -7.84 -2.69
N SER A 93 -9.61 -8.68 -2.87
CA SER A 93 -10.12 -9.08 -4.19
C SER A 93 -11.56 -8.62 -4.37
N TRP A 94 -11.76 -7.32 -4.56
CA TRP A 94 -13.06 -6.80 -5.02
C TRP A 94 -13.21 -7.16 -6.50
N SER A 95 -13.73 -8.35 -6.77
CA SER A 95 -13.90 -8.82 -8.14
C SER A 95 -15.10 -8.10 -8.78
N ASP A 96 -14.86 -7.41 -9.90
CA ASP A 96 -15.94 -6.88 -10.75
C ASP A 96 -16.84 -8.02 -11.25
N GLN A 97 -16.28 -9.22 -11.46
CA GLN A 97 -17.06 -10.40 -11.82
C GLN A 97 -17.99 -10.83 -10.68
N VAL A 98 -17.57 -10.70 -9.41
CA VAL A 98 -18.43 -10.98 -8.26
C VAL A 98 -19.58 -9.96 -8.21
N ARG A 99 -19.34 -8.68 -8.51
CA ARG A 99 -20.40 -7.66 -8.62
C ARG A 99 -21.39 -7.95 -9.75
N VAL A 100 -20.90 -8.32 -10.93
CA VAL A 100 -21.73 -8.66 -12.10
C VAL A 100 -22.49 -9.98 -11.87
N LYS A 101 -21.84 -11.02 -11.35
CA LYS A 101 -22.47 -12.30 -10.98
C LYS A 101 -23.57 -12.09 -9.95
N ARG A 102 -23.37 -11.21 -8.96
CA ARG A 102 -24.40 -10.80 -7.98
C ARG A 102 -25.58 -10.05 -8.63
N ALA A 103 -25.32 -9.14 -9.57
CA ALA A 103 -26.39 -8.44 -10.29
C ALA A 103 -27.25 -9.42 -11.11
N LEU A 104 -26.60 -10.38 -11.77
CA LEU A 104 -27.26 -11.45 -12.53
C LEU A 104 -28.02 -12.41 -11.60
N GLN A 105 -27.44 -12.84 -10.48
CA GLN A 105 -28.12 -13.70 -9.50
C GLN A 105 -29.34 -13.00 -8.89
N ARG A 106 -29.27 -11.70 -8.61
CA ARG A 106 -30.43 -10.91 -8.13
C ARG A 106 -31.54 -10.83 -9.17
N GLN A 107 -31.18 -10.63 -10.45
CA GLN A 107 -32.13 -10.66 -11.56
C GLN A 107 -32.77 -12.05 -11.71
N ALA A 108 -31.94 -13.10 -11.77
CA ALA A 108 -32.41 -14.48 -11.86
C ALA A 108 -33.31 -14.88 -10.68
N ARG A 109 -33.03 -14.39 -9.46
CA ARG A 109 -33.89 -14.61 -8.29
C ARG A 109 -35.23 -13.89 -8.40
N MET A 110 -35.25 -12.65 -8.89
CA MET A 110 -36.52 -11.95 -9.13
C MET A 110 -37.37 -12.68 -10.18
N GLU A 111 -36.73 -13.12 -11.27
CA GLU A 111 -37.39 -13.88 -12.34
C GLU A 111 -37.89 -15.24 -11.84
N ALA A 112 -37.09 -15.98 -11.06
CA ALA A 112 -37.50 -17.26 -10.49
C ALA A 112 -38.70 -17.11 -9.52
N ARG A 113 -38.72 -16.05 -8.71
CA ARG A 113 -39.87 -15.73 -7.83
C ARG A 113 -41.11 -15.35 -8.63
N GLU A 114 -40.95 -14.63 -9.74
CA GLU A 114 -42.06 -14.28 -10.62
C GLU A 114 -42.64 -15.52 -11.33
N GLN A 115 -41.77 -16.43 -11.78
CA GLN A 115 -42.18 -17.71 -12.37
C GLN A 115 -42.89 -18.62 -11.34
N LEU A 116 -42.44 -18.65 -10.09
CA LEU A 116 -43.11 -19.39 -9.02
C LEU A 116 -44.53 -18.84 -8.74
N ARG A 117 -44.66 -17.51 -8.72
CA ARG A 117 -45.97 -16.83 -8.60
C ARG A 117 -46.90 -17.18 -9.76
N GLN A 118 -46.39 -17.26 -10.98
CA GLN A 118 -47.17 -17.65 -12.16
C GLN A 118 -47.58 -19.14 -12.12
N SER A 119 -46.76 -20.01 -11.54
CA SER A 119 -47.04 -21.45 -11.43
C SER A 119 -47.84 -21.85 -10.18
N GLY A 120 -48.19 -20.89 -9.32
CA GLY A 120 -48.98 -21.12 -8.11
C GLY A 120 -48.24 -21.88 -6.99
N LYS A 121 -46.91 -21.96 -7.05
CA LYS A 121 -46.07 -22.57 -6.01
C LYS A 121 -45.63 -21.51 -5.01
N ASP A 122 -45.68 -21.84 -3.72
CA ASP A 122 -45.30 -20.93 -2.65
C ASP A 122 -43.77 -20.71 -2.64
N PRO A 123 -43.29 -19.46 -2.72
CA PRO A 123 -41.87 -19.14 -2.89
C PRO A 123 -40.98 -19.40 -1.68
N ASP A 124 -41.57 -19.67 -0.51
CA ASP A 124 -40.83 -19.90 0.75
C ASP A 124 -40.39 -21.37 0.95
N ILE A 125 -40.70 -22.27 0.02
CA ILE A 125 -40.37 -23.71 0.11
C ILE A 125 -39.08 -24.07 -0.66
N VAL A 126 -38.57 -23.18 -1.51
CA VAL A 126 -37.37 -23.44 -2.33
C VAL A 126 -36.15 -22.79 -1.66
N GLU A 127 -35.39 -23.58 -0.91
CA GLU A 127 -34.05 -23.19 -0.47
C GLU A 127 -33.15 -23.08 -1.71
N LEU A 128 -32.80 -21.84 -2.06
CA LEU A 128 -31.92 -21.52 -3.18
C LEU A 128 -30.53 -21.31 -2.59
N ASP A 129 -29.62 -22.27 -2.81
CA ASP A 129 -28.20 -22.24 -2.42
C ASP A 129 -27.60 -20.82 -2.55
N ASP A 130 -27.50 -20.18 -1.41
CA ASP A 130 -27.05 -18.82 -1.22
C ASP A 130 -25.54 -18.84 -1.44
N GLY A 131 -25.02 -18.10 -2.43
CA GLY A 131 -23.58 -17.85 -2.54
C GLY A 131 -23.05 -16.98 -1.39
N GLU A 132 -23.30 -17.38 -0.14
CA GLU A 132 -22.99 -16.70 1.12
C GLU A 132 -21.49 -16.52 1.30
N GLU A 133 -20.67 -17.50 0.90
CA GLU A 133 -19.23 -17.50 1.12
C GLU A 133 -18.53 -16.25 0.52
N ASP A 134 -18.84 -15.87 -0.73
CA ASP A 134 -18.23 -14.72 -1.41
C ASP A 134 -18.67 -13.35 -0.82
N VAL A 135 -19.79 -13.30 -0.09
CA VAL A 135 -20.34 -12.06 0.51
C VAL A 135 -19.78 -11.85 1.91
N GLU A 136 -19.68 -12.93 2.70
CA GLU A 136 -19.10 -12.91 4.04
C GLU A 136 -17.64 -12.43 3.99
N ASP A 137 -16.86 -12.85 2.99
CA ASP A 137 -15.46 -12.46 2.87
C ASP A 137 -15.25 -10.95 2.65
N GLU A 138 -16.06 -10.31 1.81
CA GLU A 138 -15.95 -8.87 1.54
C GLU A 138 -16.40 -8.02 2.73
N GLU A 139 -17.46 -8.43 3.43
CA GLU A 139 -17.95 -7.74 4.62
C GLU A 139 -17.00 -7.93 5.80
N LEU A 140 -16.39 -9.11 5.93
CA LEU A 140 -15.34 -9.38 6.89
C LEU A 140 -14.10 -8.53 6.62
N GLN A 141 -13.64 -8.46 5.37
CA GLN A 141 -12.51 -7.60 4.97
C GLN A 141 -12.78 -6.12 5.27
N TRP A 142 -13.99 -5.64 4.96
CA TRP A 142 -14.38 -4.26 5.29
C TRP A 142 -14.43 -4.02 6.80
N SER A 143 -15.04 -4.94 7.55
CA SER A 143 -15.15 -4.84 9.01
C SER A 143 -13.78 -4.83 9.69
N LYS A 144 -12.83 -5.62 9.18
CA LYS A 144 -11.44 -5.60 9.62
C LYS A 144 -10.78 -4.23 9.36
N LEU A 145 -10.97 -3.64 8.18
CA LEU A 145 -10.42 -2.32 7.85
C LEU A 145 -10.99 -1.22 8.75
N VAL A 146 -12.31 -1.21 8.97
CA VAL A 146 -12.95 -0.23 9.87
C VAL A 146 -12.44 -0.41 11.30
N SER A 147 -12.43 -1.65 11.80
CA SER A 147 -11.90 -1.95 13.14
C SER A 147 -10.44 -1.51 13.29
N ALA A 148 -9.58 -1.83 12.33
CA ALA A 148 -8.18 -1.41 12.35
C ALA A 148 -8.03 0.13 12.34
N SER A 149 -8.84 0.83 11.56
CA SER A 149 -8.87 2.30 11.50
C SER A 149 -9.30 2.92 12.84
N GLU A 150 -10.35 2.38 13.47
CA GLU A 150 -10.88 2.89 14.75
C GLU A 150 -9.90 2.67 15.92
N HIS A 151 -9.14 1.58 15.89
CA HIS A 151 -8.12 1.29 16.90
C HIS A 151 -6.77 1.94 16.62
N GLY A 152 -6.64 2.72 15.53
CA GLY A 152 -5.42 3.48 15.21
C GLY A 152 -4.25 2.62 14.73
N TYR A 153 -4.52 1.48 14.09
CA TYR A 153 -3.48 0.64 13.50
C TYR A 153 -2.80 1.36 12.33
N LEU A 154 -1.50 1.11 12.16
CA LEU A 154 -0.80 1.53 10.95
C LEU A 154 -1.23 0.65 9.78
N MET A 155 -1.68 1.27 8.69
CA MET A 155 -2.19 0.56 7.52
C MET A 155 -1.51 1.07 6.24
N GLY A 156 -1.19 0.13 5.36
CA GLY A 156 -0.63 0.38 4.04
C GLY A 156 -1.35 -0.45 2.99
N MET A 157 -1.28 0.01 1.74
CA MET A 157 -1.84 -0.66 0.58
C MET A 157 -0.79 -0.70 -0.51
N GLY A 158 -0.53 -1.89 -1.05
CA GLY A 158 0.22 -2.05 -2.29
C GLY A 158 -0.74 -2.16 -3.47
N CYS A 159 -0.48 -1.40 -4.53
CA CYS A 159 -1.05 -1.66 -5.84
C CYS A 159 -0.03 -2.47 -6.64
N ALA A 160 -0.35 -3.72 -6.96
CA ALA A 160 0.46 -4.56 -7.82
C ALA A 160 0.08 -4.33 -9.30
N SER A 161 1.07 -4.23 -10.18
CA SER A 161 0.84 -4.24 -11.64
C SER A 161 0.61 -5.66 -12.17
N GLU A 162 1.14 -6.66 -11.47
CA GLU A 162 0.97 -8.09 -11.79
C GLU A 162 -0.32 -8.62 -11.13
N ASP A 163 -1.01 -9.54 -11.82
CA ASP A 163 -2.25 -10.20 -11.36
C ASP A 163 -3.49 -9.32 -11.12
N CYS A 164 -3.45 -8.01 -11.43
CA CYS A 164 -4.59 -7.11 -11.20
C CYS A 164 -5.66 -7.14 -12.31
N GLY A 165 -5.41 -7.86 -13.41
CA GLY A 165 -6.31 -7.97 -14.56
C GLY A 165 -6.57 -6.66 -15.31
N ARG A 166 -5.88 -5.58 -14.95
CA ARG A 166 -5.96 -4.25 -15.59
C ARG A 166 -4.61 -3.85 -16.15
N SER A 167 -4.64 -3.12 -17.26
CA SER A 167 -3.44 -2.55 -17.87
C SER A 167 -2.94 -1.33 -17.09
N GLN A 168 -1.64 -1.03 -17.21
CA GLN A 168 -1.02 0.16 -16.60
C GLN A 168 -1.77 1.45 -16.97
N GLN A 169 -2.23 1.57 -18.22
CA GLN A 169 -2.95 2.74 -18.71
C GLN A 169 -4.29 2.96 -17.99
N GLU A 170 -5.00 1.87 -17.65
CA GLU A 170 -6.26 1.96 -16.92
C GLU A 170 -6.01 2.44 -15.48
N ILE A 171 -4.96 1.96 -14.83
CA ILE A 171 -4.57 2.37 -13.47
C ILE A 171 -4.18 3.85 -13.43
N VAL A 172 -3.40 4.29 -14.41
CA VAL A 172 -2.99 5.70 -14.52
C VAL A 172 -4.18 6.61 -14.87
N SER A 173 -5.15 6.12 -15.65
CA SER A 173 -6.33 6.90 -16.03
C SER A 173 -7.24 7.25 -14.83
N VAL A 174 -7.29 6.36 -13.82
CA VAL A 174 -7.96 6.65 -12.54
C VAL A 174 -7.10 7.47 -11.57
N GLY A 175 -5.86 7.80 -11.95
CA GLY A 175 -4.93 8.59 -11.16
C GLY A 175 -4.14 7.81 -10.12
N LEU A 176 -4.13 6.47 -10.20
CA LEU A 176 -3.31 5.60 -9.37
C LEU A 176 -1.98 5.27 -10.08
N GLN A 177 -1.04 4.70 -9.33
CA GLN A 177 0.26 4.26 -9.82
C GLN A 177 0.48 2.81 -9.40
N ALA A 178 1.04 2.00 -10.30
CA ALA A 178 1.40 0.62 -10.05
C ALA A 178 2.73 0.27 -10.75
N PRO A 179 3.60 -0.59 -10.19
CA PRO A 179 3.55 -1.07 -8.81
C PRO A 179 3.89 0.08 -7.85
N HIS A 180 3.05 0.33 -6.84
CA HIS A 180 3.29 1.41 -5.88
C HIS A 180 2.65 1.17 -4.51
N ALA A 181 3.21 1.86 -3.52
CA ALA A 181 2.86 1.76 -2.12
C ALA A 181 2.12 3.03 -1.65
N PHE A 182 0.95 2.86 -1.03
CA PHE A 182 0.13 3.94 -0.47
C PHE A 182 -0.07 3.74 1.03
N ALA A 183 -0.11 4.83 1.79
CA ALA A 183 -0.50 4.78 3.20
C ALA A 183 -2.02 4.94 3.31
N ILE A 184 -2.69 4.08 4.08
CA ILE A 184 -4.11 4.27 4.40
C ILE A 184 -4.19 5.19 5.62
N LEU A 185 -4.90 6.30 5.48
CA LEU A 185 -5.05 7.31 6.52
C LEU A 185 -6.36 7.21 7.27
N ASP A 186 -7.43 6.78 6.60
CA ASP A 186 -8.77 6.76 7.16
C ASP A 186 -9.67 5.81 6.37
N VAL A 187 -10.60 5.14 7.04
CA VAL A 187 -11.61 4.26 6.44
C VAL A 187 -12.95 4.60 7.05
N ARG A 188 -13.94 4.97 6.22
CA ARG A 188 -15.26 5.40 6.71
C ARG A 188 -16.39 4.95 5.82
N GLU A 189 -17.54 4.74 6.43
CA GLU A 189 -18.81 4.60 5.73
C GLU A 189 -19.63 5.87 5.87
N VAL A 190 -20.11 6.40 4.75
CA VAL A 190 -20.81 7.69 4.68
C VAL A 190 -22.16 7.50 4.00
N ARG A 191 -23.23 8.01 4.60
CA ARG A 191 -24.57 8.01 4.00
C ARG A 191 -24.76 9.27 3.17
N THR A 192 -24.99 9.13 1.87
CA THR A 192 -25.24 10.25 0.95
C THR A 192 -26.46 9.93 0.09
N GLY A 193 -27.49 10.80 0.10
CA GLY A 193 -28.63 10.67 -0.83
C GLY A 193 -29.42 9.36 -0.74
N GLY A 194 -29.47 8.73 0.43
CA GLY A 194 -30.19 7.46 0.65
C GLY A 194 -29.36 6.20 0.39
N SER A 195 -28.12 6.31 -0.09
CA SER A 195 -27.19 5.20 -0.23
C SER A 195 -26.00 5.32 0.74
N THR A 196 -25.50 4.17 1.21
CA THR A 196 -24.27 4.06 2.00
C THR A 196 -23.08 3.87 1.05
N ALA A 197 -22.07 4.71 1.19
CA ALA A 197 -20.82 4.65 0.44
C ALA A 197 -19.65 4.32 1.36
N ARG A 198 -18.82 3.37 0.95
CA ARG A 198 -17.58 2.95 1.63
C ARG A 198 -16.41 3.72 1.04
N LEU A 199 -15.68 4.45 1.88
CA LEU A 199 -14.59 5.35 1.46
C LEU A 199 -13.29 5.00 2.19
N VAL A 200 -12.19 5.03 1.45
CA VAL A 200 -10.83 4.87 1.99
C VAL A 200 -10.01 6.09 1.58
N LYS A 201 -9.41 6.77 2.55
CA LYS A 201 -8.49 7.87 2.33
C LYS A 201 -7.08 7.33 2.27
N ILE A 202 -6.45 7.45 1.11
CA ILE A 202 -5.06 7.03 0.89
C ILE A 202 -4.14 8.23 0.69
N ARG A 203 -2.85 8.04 0.99
CA ARG A 203 -1.77 9.01 0.73
C ARG A 203 -0.73 8.37 -0.18
N ASN A 204 -0.42 9.05 -1.28
CA ASN A 204 0.75 8.76 -2.10
C ASN A 204 2.01 9.34 -1.43
N PRO A 205 3.02 8.52 -1.06
CA PRO A 205 4.27 9.00 -0.48
C PRO A 205 5.06 9.95 -1.38
N LEU A 206 5.01 9.76 -2.70
CA LEU A 206 5.75 10.57 -3.68
C LEU A 206 5.12 11.96 -3.92
N GLY A 207 3.90 12.17 -3.42
CA GLY A 207 3.16 13.42 -3.61
C GLY A 207 2.85 13.69 -5.09
N GLU A 208 2.62 14.97 -5.43
CA GLU A 208 2.28 15.41 -6.80
C GLU A 208 3.51 15.55 -7.71
N ARG A 209 4.72 15.39 -7.18
CA ARG A 209 5.97 15.68 -7.91
C ARG A 209 6.47 14.54 -8.79
N SER A 210 5.95 13.32 -8.61
CA SER A 210 6.34 12.19 -9.46
C SER A 210 5.57 12.23 -10.77
N GLU A 211 6.27 11.99 -11.88
CA GLU A 211 5.62 11.58 -13.12
C GLU A 211 4.80 10.32 -12.83
N ARG A 212 3.55 10.31 -13.28
CA ARG A 212 2.67 9.14 -13.18
C ARG A 212 3.11 8.17 -14.27
N THR A 213 3.95 7.21 -13.91
CA THR A 213 4.40 6.12 -14.78
C THR A 213 3.40 4.98 -14.82
#